data_AF-A0A3B9BWW9-F1
#
_entry.id   AF-A0A3B9BWW9-F1
#
_cell.length_a   1.000
_cell.length_b   1.000
_cell.length_c   1.000
_cell.angle_alpha   90.00
_cell.angle_beta   90.00
_cell.angle_gamma   90.00
#
_symmetry.space_group_name_H-M   'P 1'
#
loop_
_entity.id
_entity.type
_entity.pdbx_description
1 polymer ?
#
loop_
_entity_poly.entity_id
_entity_poly.type
_entity_poly.pdbx_seq_one_letter_code
_entity_poly.pdbx_strand_id
1 'polypeptide(L)'
;NSNTPTLSPVYPLGGATAFNNVSVQGPYNLVGVPGARVIDANLNLYSFLNPFFSRFCLTPGVSTMISEAKRINATFFTLWLGNNDALLYATGGAVPPANVFSPSLTDTTTFRLAMTQVVDSLTANGAKGAIANVPDVTSVPYFTTVPWNGVTLTQSEADTLNATYIGLGLSHILWKAGANGFVISDSTAPGNVRQATADDHILLTTPSDSLKCAQWGVNPAKPLADRYVLDQSEKVIIQQHISVYNTTIASIAMAKGLALADMNTYLKSFKSGIIYNGVSMNAAFITGGAFSLDGVHPNGRGYALIANEFIKAINAKFGSTIPHVDVTAHPGIIFP
;
A
#
# COMPACT_ATOMS: atom_id res chain seq x y z
N ASN A 1 23.71 -16.97 0.91
CA ASN A 1 22.62 -17.95 0.67
C ASN A 1 22.00 -18.34 2.00
N SER A 2 21.07 -17.54 2.52
CA SER A 2 20.33 -17.92 3.73
C SER A 2 19.22 -18.88 3.31
N ASN A 3 19.34 -20.15 3.73
CA ASN A 3 18.29 -21.17 3.59
C ASN A 3 17.12 -20.95 4.57
N THR A 4 16.87 -19.70 4.98
CA THR A 4 15.73 -19.31 5.80
C THR A 4 14.55 -19.04 4.88
N PRO A 5 13.42 -19.75 5.01
CA PRO A 5 12.22 -19.43 4.26
C PRO A 5 11.72 -18.06 4.73
N THR A 6 12.01 -17.03 3.95
CA THR A 6 11.49 -15.68 4.14
C THR A 6 10.56 -15.35 2.97
N LEU A 7 9.47 -14.64 3.25
CA LEU A 7 8.58 -14.08 2.22
C LEU A 7 9.24 -12.90 1.47
N SER A 8 10.49 -12.54 1.80
CA SER A 8 11.26 -11.54 1.08
C SER A 8 11.64 -12.05 -0.32
N PRO A 9 11.65 -11.17 -1.34
CA PRO A 9 12.08 -11.53 -2.68
C PRO A 9 13.49 -12.14 -2.69
N VAL A 10 13.67 -13.27 -3.38
CA VAL A 10 14.99 -13.81 -3.68
C VAL A 10 15.56 -13.02 -4.86
N TYR A 11 16.57 -12.18 -4.62
CA TYR A 11 17.27 -11.49 -5.70
C TYR A 11 18.12 -12.50 -6.49
N PRO A 12 17.91 -12.65 -7.81
CA PRO A 12 18.79 -13.49 -8.62
C PRO A 12 20.20 -12.89 -8.62
N LEU A 13 21.20 -13.71 -8.28
CA LEU A 13 22.61 -13.35 -8.16
C LEU A 13 23.26 -12.91 -9.50
N GLY A 14 22.56 -13.04 -10.63
CA GLY A 14 23.08 -12.75 -11.97
C GLY A 14 23.03 -11.29 -12.42
N GLY A 15 22.59 -10.37 -11.55
CA GLY A 15 22.26 -9.01 -11.96
C GLY A 15 20.98 -8.96 -12.81
N ALA A 16 20.34 -7.80 -12.89
CA ALA A 16 19.18 -7.59 -13.76
C ALA A 16 19.64 -6.92 -15.07
N THR A 17 19.25 -7.48 -16.21
CA THR A 17 19.34 -6.74 -17.48
C THR A 17 18.38 -5.56 -17.43
N ALA A 18 18.84 -4.37 -17.80
CA ALA A 18 17.96 -3.21 -17.95
C ALA A 18 16.82 -3.54 -18.92
N PHE A 19 15.61 -3.08 -18.62
CA PHE A 19 14.49 -3.26 -19.53
C PHE A 19 14.77 -2.52 -20.83
N ASN A 20 14.68 -3.22 -21.97
CA ASN A 20 14.69 -2.57 -23.28
C ASN A 20 13.61 -1.50 -23.35
N ASN A 21 13.93 -0.33 -23.89
CA ASN A 21 12.94 0.68 -24.21
C ASN A 21 12.17 0.25 -25.49
N VAL A 22 10.84 0.21 -25.40
CA VAL A 22 9.91 -0.23 -26.45
C VAL A 22 9.00 0.91 -26.93
N SER A 23 9.43 2.17 -26.73
CA SER A 23 8.62 3.36 -27.07
C SER A 23 8.25 3.47 -28.55
N VAL A 24 9.07 2.89 -29.43
CA VAL A 24 8.84 2.85 -30.89
C VAL A 24 7.58 2.08 -31.29
N GLN A 25 7.04 1.24 -30.41
CA GLN A 25 5.80 0.49 -30.64
C GLN A 25 4.56 1.21 -30.08
N GLY A 26 4.74 2.36 -29.43
CA GLY A 26 3.66 3.16 -28.87
C GLY A 26 3.03 4.14 -29.88
N PRO A 27 2.10 5.02 -29.43
CA PRO A 27 1.73 5.23 -28.03
C PRO A 27 0.93 4.06 -27.46
N TYR A 28 1.18 3.76 -26.18
CA TYR A 28 0.43 2.74 -25.45
C TYR A 28 -0.76 3.37 -24.72
N ASN A 29 -1.91 2.70 -24.73
CA ASN A 29 -3.09 3.18 -24.00
C ASN A 29 -2.91 3.09 -22.47
N LEU A 30 -2.08 2.15 -22.00
CA LEU A 30 -1.75 1.99 -20.59
C LEU A 30 -0.43 2.70 -20.29
N VAL A 31 -0.51 3.81 -19.54
CA VAL A 31 0.64 4.62 -19.11
C VAL A 31 0.81 4.63 -17.58
N GLY A 32 0.19 3.67 -16.89
CA GLY A 32 0.39 3.46 -15.46
C GLY A 32 1.82 3.01 -15.17
N VAL A 33 2.45 3.59 -14.15
CA VAL A 33 3.84 3.29 -13.77
C VAL A 33 3.86 2.72 -12.35
N PRO A 34 4.34 1.48 -12.15
CA PRO A 34 4.52 0.90 -10.82
C PRO A 34 5.38 1.77 -9.91
N GLY A 35 4.95 1.96 -8.66
CA GLY A 35 5.65 2.79 -7.66
C GLY A 35 5.49 4.30 -7.84
N ALA A 36 4.81 4.78 -8.88
CA ALA A 36 4.60 6.21 -9.08
C ALA A 36 3.63 6.82 -8.07
N ARG A 37 4.01 7.97 -7.53
CA ARG A 37 3.18 8.92 -6.79
C ARG A 37 2.61 9.98 -7.73
N VAL A 38 1.65 10.77 -7.27
CA VAL A 38 1.10 11.85 -8.10
C VAL A 38 2.17 12.89 -8.47
N ILE A 39 3.10 13.18 -7.55
CA ILE A 39 4.17 14.16 -7.75
C ILE A 39 5.22 13.74 -8.78
N ASP A 40 5.30 12.43 -9.06
CA ASP A 40 6.23 11.90 -10.06
C ASP A 40 5.69 12.10 -11.49
N ALA A 41 4.38 12.35 -11.65
CA ALA A 41 3.71 12.36 -12.95
C ALA A 41 4.22 13.44 -13.92
N ASN A 42 4.69 14.57 -13.38
CA ASN A 42 5.25 15.68 -14.16
C ASN A 42 6.78 15.80 -14.05
N LEU A 43 7.46 14.80 -13.47
CA LEU A 43 8.91 14.82 -13.29
C LEU A 43 9.62 14.19 -14.49
N ASN A 44 10.31 14.99 -15.32
CA ASN A 44 11.01 14.51 -16.53
C ASN A 44 12.09 13.45 -16.20
N LEU A 45 12.80 13.66 -15.10
CA LEU A 45 13.87 12.76 -14.65
C LEU A 45 13.34 11.44 -14.05
N TYR A 46 12.03 11.28 -13.88
CA TYR A 46 11.46 10.09 -13.25
C TYR A 46 11.77 8.81 -14.02
N SER A 47 11.97 8.89 -15.33
CA SER A 47 12.36 7.75 -16.17
C SER A 47 13.78 7.24 -15.90
N PHE A 48 14.64 8.02 -15.23
CA PHE A 48 15.92 7.52 -14.70
C PHE A 48 15.77 6.88 -13.32
N LEU A 49 14.74 7.25 -12.56
CA LEU A 49 14.46 6.72 -11.22
C LEU A 49 13.52 5.51 -11.26
N ASN A 50 12.79 5.32 -12.35
CA ASN A 50 11.80 4.25 -12.51
C ASN A 50 12.03 3.48 -13.83
N PRO A 51 12.56 2.24 -13.76
CA PRO A 51 12.88 1.46 -14.95
C PRO A 51 11.62 1.04 -15.74
N PHE A 52 10.43 1.00 -15.11
CA PHE A 52 9.18 0.72 -15.80
C PHE A 52 8.72 1.89 -16.67
N PHE A 53 8.91 3.13 -16.19
CA PHE A 53 8.64 4.30 -17.04
C PHE A 53 9.67 4.42 -18.16
N SER A 54 10.96 4.19 -17.84
CA SER A 54 12.05 4.13 -18.83
C SER A 54 11.77 3.16 -19.97
N ARG A 55 11.05 2.06 -19.68
CA ARG A 55 10.72 1.03 -20.66
C ARG A 55 9.81 1.51 -21.80
N PHE A 56 8.91 2.47 -21.59
CA PHE A 56 7.94 2.86 -22.64
C PHE A 56 7.94 4.35 -22.99
N CYS A 57 8.52 5.22 -22.15
CA CYS A 57 8.56 6.64 -22.45
C CYS A 57 9.38 6.93 -23.72
N LEU A 58 8.95 7.93 -24.50
CA LEU A 58 9.55 8.24 -25.80
C LEU A 58 11.02 8.63 -25.68
N THR A 59 11.31 9.52 -24.73
CA THR A 59 12.65 10.06 -24.52
C THR A 59 12.98 10.01 -23.02
N PRO A 60 13.67 8.96 -22.55
CA PRO A 60 14.14 8.88 -21.17
C PRO A 60 14.91 10.14 -20.75
N GLY A 61 14.66 10.64 -19.54
CA GLY A 61 15.16 11.89 -18.99
C GLY A 61 14.37 13.15 -19.41
N VAL A 62 13.51 13.06 -20.42
CA VAL A 62 12.77 14.20 -20.97
C VAL A 62 11.25 14.00 -20.88
N SER A 63 10.75 12.82 -21.22
CA SER A 63 9.33 12.51 -21.14
C SER A 63 8.82 12.52 -19.70
N THR A 64 7.60 13.02 -19.48
CA THR A 64 6.84 12.88 -18.23
C THR A 64 5.70 11.89 -18.41
N MET A 65 5.14 11.34 -17.33
CA MET A 65 3.95 10.48 -17.44
C MET A 65 2.79 11.24 -18.08
N ILE A 66 2.65 12.52 -17.76
CA ILE A 66 1.65 13.41 -18.38
C ILE A 66 1.91 13.56 -19.89
N SER A 67 3.15 13.77 -20.33
CA SER A 67 3.43 13.92 -21.77
C SER A 67 3.13 12.64 -22.54
N GLU A 68 3.47 11.47 -21.97
CA GLU A 68 3.14 10.18 -22.58
C GLU A 68 1.62 9.94 -22.64
N ALA A 69 0.88 10.28 -21.58
CA ALA A 69 -0.58 10.20 -21.59
C ALA A 69 -1.21 11.09 -22.67
N LYS A 70 -0.69 12.32 -22.83
CA LYS A 70 -1.19 13.28 -23.83
C LYS A 70 -0.94 12.84 -25.28
N ARG A 71 0.13 12.06 -25.55
CA ARG A 71 0.41 11.53 -26.89
C ARG A 71 -0.70 10.62 -27.43
N ILE A 72 -1.48 10.00 -26.54
CA ILE A 72 -2.58 9.09 -26.90
C ILE A 72 -3.77 9.86 -27.50
N ASN A 73 -3.96 11.13 -27.10
CA ASN A 73 -5.14 11.95 -27.46
C ASN A 73 -6.48 11.22 -27.18
N ALA A 74 -6.57 10.58 -26.01
CA ALA A 74 -7.73 9.78 -25.62
C ALA A 74 -9.00 10.63 -25.43
N THR A 75 -10.15 10.07 -25.79
CA THR A 75 -11.48 10.68 -25.53
C THR A 75 -12.05 10.30 -24.17
N PHE A 76 -11.49 9.25 -23.55
CA PHE A 76 -11.85 8.78 -22.22
C PHE A 76 -10.60 8.25 -21.48
N PHE A 77 -10.48 8.51 -20.18
CA PHE A 77 -9.40 7.96 -19.35
C PHE A 77 -9.90 7.36 -18.03
N THR A 78 -9.12 6.45 -17.45
CA THR A 78 -9.23 6.01 -16.06
C THR A 78 -7.96 6.40 -15.31
N LEU A 79 -8.08 7.06 -14.16
CA LEU A 79 -6.97 7.54 -13.36
C LEU A 79 -7.06 7.00 -11.94
N TRP A 80 -6.05 6.22 -11.53
CA TRP A 80 -5.87 5.81 -10.14
C TRP A 80 -4.44 6.04 -9.69
N LEU A 81 -4.12 7.31 -9.43
CA LEU A 81 -2.82 7.76 -8.97
C LEU A 81 -3.01 8.42 -7.60
N GLY A 82 -2.15 8.11 -6.63
CA GLY A 82 -2.28 8.60 -5.25
C GLY A 82 -2.05 7.54 -4.17
N ASN A 83 -2.19 6.26 -4.51
CA ASN A 83 -2.03 5.19 -3.50
C ASN A 83 -0.60 5.16 -2.93
N ASN A 84 0.41 5.30 -3.80
CA ASN A 84 1.82 5.30 -3.40
C ASN A 84 2.23 6.54 -2.62
N ASP A 85 1.46 7.63 -2.67
CA ASP A 85 1.69 8.83 -1.87
C ASP A 85 1.52 8.57 -0.36
N ALA A 86 0.81 7.49 0.01
CA ALA A 86 0.68 7.02 1.38
C ALA A 86 1.34 5.64 1.59
N LEU A 87 1.14 4.70 0.66
CA LEU A 87 1.52 3.30 0.81
C LEU A 87 3.03 3.10 0.96
N LEU A 88 3.86 3.83 0.20
CA LEU A 88 5.32 3.63 0.25
C LEU A 88 5.90 4.01 1.62
N TYR A 89 5.37 5.06 2.24
CA TYR A 89 5.74 5.45 3.59
C TYR A 89 5.23 4.44 4.63
N ALA A 90 3.96 4.04 4.53
CA ALA A 90 3.36 3.08 5.44
C ALA A 90 4.09 1.72 5.42
N THR A 91 4.40 1.19 4.23
CA THR A 91 5.08 -0.12 4.07
C THR A 91 6.52 -0.10 4.56
N GLY A 92 7.15 1.07 4.65
CA GLY A 92 8.47 1.27 5.26
C GLY A 92 8.45 1.39 6.79
N GLY A 93 7.30 1.19 7.44
CA GLY A 93 7.13 1.37 8.89
C GLY A 93 7.14 2.83 9.32
N ALA A 94 6.69 3.72 8.43
CA ALA A 94 6.60 5.17 8.66
C ALA A 94 7.88 5.83 9.24
N VAL A 95 9.03 5.19 9.01
CA VAL A 95 10.32 5.69 9.47
C VAL A 95 10.55 7.09 8.90
N PRO A 96 10.89 8.09 9.73
CA PRO A 96 11.14 9.45 9.26
C PRO A 96 12.11 9.47 8.07
N PRO A 97 11.80 10.20 6.99
CA PRO A 97 12.59 10.17 5.78
C PRO A 97 14.00 10.71 6.04
N ALA A 98 15.02 9.90 5.76
CA ALA A 98 16.42 10.27 5.97
C ALA A 98 16.95 11.26 4.91
N ASN A 99 16.29 11.31 3.75
CA ASN A 99 16.59 12.23 2.66
C ASN A 99 15.37 12.38 1.74
N VAL A 100 15.47 13.27 0.76
CA VAL A 100 14.39 13.58 -0.21
C VAL A 100 13.97 12.40 -1.10
N PHE A 101 14.75 11.32 -1.16
CA PHE A 101 14.43 10.10 -1.91
C PHE A 101 13.84 8.99 -1.02
N SER A 102 13.83 9.19 0.30
CA SER A 102 13.21 8.23 1.21
C SER A 102 11.70 8.24 1.01
N PRO A 103 11.01 7.09 1.12
CA PRO A 103 9.56 7.07 1.16
C PRO A 103 9.03 8.05 2.21
N SER A 104 8.08 8.89 1.81
CA SER A 104 7.43 9.86 2.68
C SER A 104 5.99 10.05 2.25
N LEU A 105 5.15 10.55 3.15
CA LEU A 105 3.87 11.11 2.75
C LEU A 105 4.11 12.28 1.81
N THR A 106 3.32 12.36 0.74
CA THR A 106 3.31 13.54 -0.11
C THR A 106 2.63 14.68 0.64
N ASP A 107 3.27 15.85 0.73
CA ASP A 107 2.61 17.02 1.33
C ASP A 107 1.26 17.29 0.65
N THR A 108 0.23 17.57 1.44
CA THR A 108 -1.16 17.72 0.94
C THR A 108 -1.34 18.86 -0.06
N THR A 109 -0.57 19.95 0.07
CA THR A 109 -0.61 21.06 -0.90
C THR A 109 0.02 20.63 -2.21
N THR A 110 1.17 19.97 -2.14
CA THR A 110 1.90 19.43 -3.28
C THR A 110 1.07 18.37 -4.02
N PHE A 111 0.41 17.47 -3.28
CA PHE A 111 -0.52 16.48 -3.83
C PHE A 111 -1.63 17.16 -4.62
N ARG A 112 -2.26 18.18 -4.04
CA ARG A 112 -3.34 18.94 -4.71
C ARG A 112 -2.89 19.59 -5.99
N LEU A 113 -1.74 20.27 -5.98
CA LEU A 113 -1.20 20.91 -7.18
C LEU A 113 -0.88 19.88 -8.27
N ALA A 114 -0.20 18.79 -7.92
CA ALA A 114 0.17 17.74 -8.86
C ALA A 114 -1.07 17.01 -9.43
N MET A 115 -2.04 16.63 -8.59
CA MET A 115 -3.28 15.99 -9.03
C MET A 115 -4.10 16.90 -9.94
N THR A 116 -4.19 18.18 -9.61
CA THR A 116 -4.86 19.18 -10.46
C THR A 116 -4.18 19.26 -11.82
N GLN A 117 -2.85 19.34 -11.86
CA GLN A 117 -2.08 19.40 -13.10
C GLN A 117 -2.27 18.15 -13.97
N VAL A 118 -2.27 16.96 -13.36
CA VAL A 118 -2.54 15.70 -14.08
C VAL A 118 -3.92 15.74 -14.71
N VAL A 119 -4.97 16.04 -13.94
CA VAL A 119 -6.35 16.02 -14.45
C VAL A 119 -6.60 17.14 -15.46
N ASP A 120 -6.08 18.35 -15.24
CA ASP A 120 -6.15 19.45 -16.20
C ASP A 120 -5.54 19.04 -17.54
N SER A 121 -4.38 18.37 -17.51
CA SER A 121 -3.70 17.90 -18.70
C SER A 121 -4.48 16.84 -19.46
N LEU A 122 -5.11 15.89 -18.74
CA LEU A 122 -5.91 14.83 -19.35
C LEU A 122 -7.24 15.35 -19.90
N THR A 123 -7.82 16.39 -19.29
CA THR A 123 -9.11 16.97 -19.69
C THR A 123 -8.99 18.14 -20.67
N ALA A 124 -7.77 18.61 -20.98
CA ALA A 124 -7.52 19.79 -21.80
C ALA A 124 -8.19 19.75 -23.19
N ASN A 125 -8.33 18.55 -23.78
CA ASN A 125 -8.95 18.34 -25.08
C ASN A 125 -10.39 17.78 -24.98
N GLY A 126 -11.05 17.97 -23.83
CA GLY A 126 -12.44 17.55 -23.62
C GLY A 126 -12.63 16.06 -23.31
N ALA A 127 -11.56 15.34 -22.98
CA ALA A 127 -11.67 13.93 -22.58
C ALA A 127 -12.53 13.80 -21.33
N LYS A 128 -13.46 12.84 -21.35
CA LYS A 128 -14.18 12.39 -20.15
C LYS A 128 -13.32 11.39 -19.38
N GLY A 129 -13.72 11.02 -18.17
CA GLY A 129 -12.98 9.98 -17.47
C GLY A 129 -13.56 9.59 -16.13
N ALA A 130 -12.91 8.60 -15.53
CA ALA A 130 -13.11 8.19 -14.16
C ALA A 130 -11.83 8.34 -13.36
N ILE A 131 -11.95 8.79 -12.12
CA ILE A 131 -10.85 8.91 -11.16
C ILE A 131 -11.23 8.12 -9.91
N ALA A 132 -10.26 7.41 -9.33
CA ALA A 132 -10.44 6.74 -8.04
C ALA A 132 -9.73 7.48 -6.92
N ASN A 133 -10.33 7.44 -5.74
CA ASN A 133 -9.71 7.95 -4.53
C ASN A 133 -8.75 6.93 -3.90
N VAL A 134 -7.98 7.36 -2.90
CA VAL A 134 -6.96 6.56 -2.23
C VAL A 134 -7.62 5.70 -1.13
N PRO A 135 -7.47 4.37 -1.15
CA PRO A 135 -8.00 3.53 -0.11
C PRO A 135 -7.25 3.67 1.21
N ASP A 136 -7.81 3.13 2.30
CA ASP A 136 -7.05 2.98 3.53
C ASP A 136 -5.94 1.94 3.33
N VAL A 137 -4.74 2.42 3.02
CA VAL A 137 -3.58 1.57 2.72
C VAL A 137 -3.15 0.72 3.92
N THR A 138 -3.54 1.09 5.15
CA THR A 138 -3.20 0.36 6.38
C THR A 138 -4.11 -0.85 6.63
N SER A 139 -5.15 -1.04 5.80
CA SER A 139 -6.13 -2.12 5.95
C SER A 139 -5.83 -3.37 5.12
N VAL A 140 -4.81 -3.33 4.26
CA VAL A 140 -4.43 -4.46 3.40
C VAL A 140 -3.71 -5.55 4.20
N PRO A 141 -3.67 -6.81 3.73
CA PRO A 141 -3.06 -7.92 4.46
C PRO A 141 -1.62 -7.66 4.93
N TYR A 142 -0.82 -6.86 4.21
CA TYR A 142 0.54 -6.49 4.60
C TYR A 142 0.64 -5.96 6.04
N PHE A 143 -0.38 -5.21 6.51
CA PHE A 143 -0.41 -4.63 7.85
C PHE A 143 -1.18 -5.47 8.87
N THR A 144 -2.06 -6.36 8.40
CA THR A 144 -3.05 -7.05 9.25
C THR A 144 -2.77 -8.55 9.43
N THR A 145 -1.82 -9.12 8.69
CA THR A 145 -1.51 -10.56 8.73
C THR A 145 -0.81 -10.98 10.01
N VAL A 146 0.19 -10.22 10.46
CA VAL A 146 0.95 -10.56 11.67
C VAL A 146 0.22 -9.97 12.87
N PRO A 147 -0.27 -10.80 13.81
CA PRO A 147 -0.99 -10.30 14.96
C PRO A 147 -0.07 -9.48 15.87
N TRP A 148 -0.57 -8.37 16.41
CA TRP A 148 0.17 -7.55 17.38
C TRP A 148 0.52 -8.31 18.66
N ASN A 149 -0.31 -9.30 19.03
CA ASN A 149 -0.21 -10.11 20.24
C ASN A 149 0.29 -11.55 20.00
N GLY A 150 1.27 -11.71 19.10
CA GLY A 150 1.78 -13.03 18.71
C GLY A 150 2.58 -13.78 19.79
N VAL A 151 2.87 -13.19 20.95
CA VAL A 151 3.66 -13.82 22.01
C VAL A 151 2.74 -14.59 22.96
N THR A 152 2.82 -15.92 22.97
CA THR A 152 2.05 -16.77 23.90
C THR A 152 2.95 -17.34 24.99
N LEU A 153 2.58 -17.12 26.25
CA LEU A 153 3.39 -17.50 27.42
C LEU A 153 2.61 -18.40 28.40
N THR A 154 3.33 -19.30 29.06
CA THR A 154 2.91 -19.93 30.31
C THR A 154 3.04 -18.93 31.48
N GLN A 155 2.42 -19.25 32.63
CA GLN A 155 2.55 -18.41 33.83
C GLN A 155 4.01 -18.27 34.27
N SER A 156 4.78 -19.36 34.28
CA SER A 156 6.20 -19.34 34.68
C SER A 156 7.07 -18.49 33.76
N GLU A 157 6.80 -18.49 32.46
CA GLU A 157 7.53 -17.66 31.49
C GLU A 157 7.19 -16.17 31.69
N ALA A 158 5.91 -15.86 31.91
CA ALA A 158 5.46 -14.50 32.21
C ALA A 158 6.11 -13.95 33.50
N ASP A 159 6.13 -14.75 34.58
CA ASP A 159 6.75 -14.35 35.85
C ASP A 159 8.27 -14.09 35.68
N THR A 160 8.95 -14.94 34.91
CA THR A 160 10.39 -14.79 34.60
C THR A 160 10.65 -13.51 33.81
N LEU A 161 9.84 -13.22 32.79
CA LEU A 161 9.97 -12.01 31.99
C LEU A 161 9.67 -10.76 32.83
N ASN A 162 8.63 -10.79 33.67
CA ASN A 162 8.31 -9.69 34.58
C ASN A 162 9.48 -9.36 35.51
N ALA A 163 10.09 -10.36 36.15
CA ALA A 163 11.26 -10.15 37.00
C ALA A 163 12.43 -9.53 36.21
N THR A 164 12.65 -9.97 34.97
CA THR A 164 13.69 -9.45 34.08
C THR A 164 13.44 -7.98 33.71
N TYR A 165 12.24 -7.64 33.24
CA TYR A 165 11.87 -6.28 32.83
C TYR A 165 11.87 -5.31 34.02
N ILE A 166 11.40 -5.74 35.19
CA ILE A 166 11.47 -4.94 36.43
C ILE A 166 12.93 -4.66 36.82
N GLY A 167 13.81 -5.66 36.75
CA GLY A 167 15.24 -5.48 37.03
C GLY A 167 15.96 -4.50 36.10
N LEU A 168 15.41 -4.27 34.91
CA LEU A 168 15.89 -3.29 33.93
C LEU A 168 15.21 -1.90 34.06
N GLY A 169 14.32 -1.71 35.04
CA GLY A 169 13.55 -0.48 35.21
C GLY A 169 12.41 -0.30 34.20
N LEU A 170 12.01 -1.36 33.49
CA LEU A 170 10.96 -1.36 32.48
C LEU A 170 9.64 -1.95 33.03
N SER A 171 9.26 -1.58 34.26
CA SER A 171 8.10 -2.14 34.96
C SER A 171 6.74 -1.78 34.34
N HIS A 172 6.72 -0.89 33.34
CA HIS A 172 5.54 -0.59 32.53
C HIS A 172 5.22 -1.68 31.49
N ILE A 173 6.18 -2.58 31.20
CA ILE A 173 5.97 -3.76 30.36
C ILE A 173 5.58 -4.93 31.26
N LEU A 174 4.36 -5.45 31.07
CA LEU A 174 3.81 -6.51 31.90
C LEU A 174 3.43 -7.72 31.05
N TRP A 175 4.00 -8.87 31.40
CA TRP A 175 3.73 -10.15 30.76
C TRP A 175 2.71 -10.94 31.57
N LYS A 176 1.80 -11.62 30.88
CA LYS A 176 0.79 -12.50 31.48
C LYS A 176 0.79 -13.86 30.79
N ALA A 177 0.23 -14.88 31.43
CA ALA A 177 -0.08 -16.12 30.75
C ALA A 177 -1.06 -15.87 29.58
N GLY A 178 -0.87 -16.59 28.48
CA GLY A 178 -1.61 -16.41 27.23
C GLY A 178 -0.96 -15.40 26.29
N ALA A 179 -1.77 -14.75 25.45
CA ALA A 179 -1.31 -13.84 24.39
C ALA A 179 -0.92 -12.46 24.93
N ASN A 180 0.24 -11.96 24.48
CA ASN A 180 0.83 -10.67 24.83
C ASN A 180 1.31 -9.94 23.57
N GLY A 181 1.29 -8.61 23.63
CA GLY A 181 1.90 -7.75 22.61
C GLY A 181 3.40 -7.96 22.51
N PHE A 182 3.96 -7.88 21.30
CA PHE A 182 5.41 -7.77 21.13
C PHE A 182 5.93 -6.48 21.76
N VAL A 183 7.16 -6.48 22.26
CA VAL A 183 7.86 -5.24 22.64
C VAL A 183 8.38 -4.56 21.38
N ILE A 184 8.03 -3.30 21.22
CA ILE A 184 8.39 -2.46 20.07
C ILE A 184 9.22 -1.27 20.54
N SER A 185 10.01 -0.72 19.64
CA SER A 185 10.65 0.57 19.83
C SER A 185 9.59 1.67 19.83
N ASP A 186 9.70 2.59 20.79
CA ASP A 186 8.84 3.79 20.87
C ASP A 186 9.60 4.87 21.64
N SER A 187 10.04 5.91 20.93
CA SER A 187 10.82 7.01 21.51
C SER A 187 10.09 7.83 22.57
N THR A 188 8.76 7.69 22.69
CA THR A 188 7.93 8.39 23.67
C THR A 188 7.71 7.59 24.96
N ALA A 189 8.04 6.29 24.95
CA ALA A 189 7.86 5.40 26.09
C ALA A 189 9.10 5.34 27.00
N PRO A 190 8.95 5.04 28.31
CA PRO A 190 10.09 4.82 29.20
C PRO A 190 11.04 3.75 28.67
N GLY A 191 12.35 4.05 28.64
CA GLY A 191 13.36 3.16 28.06
C GLY A 191 13.28 3.01 26.54
N ASN A 192 12.54 3.89 25.86
CA ASN A 192 12.31 3.89 24.41
C ASN A 192 11.65 2.61 23.87
N VAL A 193 10.90 1.90 24.72
CA VAL A 193 10.20 0.66 24.36
C VAL A 193 8.86 0.54 25.07
N ARG A 194 7.90 -0.12 24.43
CA ARG A 194 6.61 -0.50 25.03
C ARG A 194 6.09 -1.80 24.45
N GLN A 195 5.06 -2.39 25.05
CA GLN A 195 4.28 -3.43 24.39
C GLN A 195 3.39 -2.84 23.30
N ALA A 196 3.32 -3.54 22.17
CA ALA A 196 2.34 -3.32 21.12
C ALA A 196 0.93 -3.54 21.67
N THR A 197 -0.01 -2.83 21.08
CA THR A 197 -1.44 -2.85 21.38
C THR A 197 -2.21 -3.29 20.13
N ALA A 198 -3.53 -3.44 20.25
CA ALA A 198 -4.39 -3.72 19.10
C ALA A 198 -4.41 -2.58 18.06
N ASP A 199 -3.93 -1.39 18.44
CA ASP A 199 -3.79 -0.24 17.56
C ASP A 199 -2.44 -0.19 16.84
N ASP A 200 -1.54 -1.15 17.03
CA ASP A 200 -0.29 -1.24 16.28
C ASP A 200 -0.37 -2.34 15.21
N HIS A 201 0.32 -2.16 14.09
CA HIS A 201 0.48 -3.17 13.06
C HIS A 201 1.89 -3.71 13.04
N ILE A 202 2.03 -5.02 13.19
CA ILE A 202 3.30 -5.71 12.92
C ILE A 202 3.33 -6.02 11.44
N LEU A 203 4.34 -5.52 10.74
CA LEU A 203 4.38 -5.56 9.28
C LEU A 203 4.71 -6.98 8.79
N LEU A 204 4.17 -7.36 7.63
CA LEU A 204 4.42 -8.66 7.00
C LEU A 204 5.90 -8.93 6.71
N THR A 205 6.72 -7.88 6.60
CA THR A 205 8.18 -7.97 6.44
C THR A 205 8.93 -8.32 7.73
N THR A 206 8.26 -8.35 8.88
CA THR A 206 8.84 -8.78 10.15
C THR A 206 9.29 -10.25 10.05
N PRO A 207 10.58 -10.58 10.20
CA PRO A 207 11.05 -11.95 9.98
C PRO A 207 10.49 -12.91 11.02
N SER A 208 9.66 -13.87 10.58
CA SER A 208 9.00 -14.85 11.46
C SER A 208 10.00 -15.72 12.24
N ASP A 209 11.12 -16.08 11.63
CA ASP A 209 12.21 -16.81 12.28
C ASP A 209 12.87 -15.97 13.39
N SER A 210 12.99 -14.65 13.20
CA SER A 210 13.53 -13.76 14.24
C SER A 210 12.57 -13.62 15.42
N LEU A 211 11.26 -13.55 15.16
CA LEU A 211 10.24 -13.56 16.22
C LEU A 211 10.32 -14.85 17.04
N LYS A 212 10.39 -16.02 16.38
CA LYS A 212 10.36 -17.33 17.05
C LYS A 212 11.69 -17.75 17.66
N CYS A 213 12.77 -17.67 16.89
CA CYS A 213 14.07 -18.25 17.26
C CYS A 213 15.00 -17.23 17.94
N ALA A 214 14.93 -15.96 17.53
CA ALA A 214 15.78 -14.91 18.08
C ALA A 214 15.11 -14.07 19.18
N GLN A 215 13.85 -14.39 19.51
CA GLN A 215 13.01 -13.73 20.51
C GLN A 215 12.87 -12.21 20.28
N TRP A 216 12.80 -11.79 19.01
CA TRP A 216 12.48 -10.41 18.68
C TRP A 216 11.10 -10.03 19.20
N GLY A 217 11.00 -8.88 19.86
CA GLY A 217 9.79 -8.43 20.53
C GLY A 217 9.48 -9.14 21.85
N VAL A 218 10.40 -9.93 22.40
CA VAL A 218 10.28 -10.55 23.75
C VAL A 218 11.52 -10.30 24.59
N ASN A 219 12.71 -10.40 23.98
CA ASN A 219 13.96 -10.06 24.65
C ASN A 219 14.06 -8.52 24.79
N PRO A 220 14.32 -7.98 26.00
CA PRO A 220 14.44 -6.53 26.22
C PRO A 220 15.48 -5.84 25.33
N ALA A 221 16.53 -6.56 24.89
CA ALA A 221 17.57 -6.04 24.01
C ALA A 221 17.21 -6.12 22.52
N LYS A 222 16.06 -6.71 22.17
CA LYS A 222 15.60 -6.90 20.79
C LYS A 222 14.13 -6.47 20.61
N PRO A 223 13.76 -5.22 20.93
CA PRO A 223 12.46 -4.70 20.54
C PRO A 223 12.32 -4.73 19.01
N LEU A 224 11.08 -4.81 18.52
CA LEU A 224 10.81 -4.61 17.10
C LEU A 224 11.07 -3.14 16.74
N ALA A 225 12.02 -2.91 15.85
CA ALA A 225 12.33 -1.57 15.36
C ALA A 225 11.21 -1.01 14.48
N ASP A 226 11.10 0.32 14.39
CA ASP A 226 10.06 1.05 13.65
C ASP A 226 9.83 0.52 12.22
N ARG A 227 10.88 0.15 11.47
CA ARG A 227 10.72 -0.41 10.12
C ARG A 227 9.87 -1.70 10.03
N TYR A 228 9.55 -2.34 11.15
CA TYR A 228 8.73 -3.56 11.26
C TYR A 228 7.38 -3.32 11.93
N VAL A 229 7.11 -2.09 12.37
CA VAL A 229 5.90 -1.73 13.11
C VAL A 229 5.31 -0.48 12.48
N LEU A 230 3.99 -0.41 12.39
CA LEU A 230 3.29 0.84 12.13
C LEU A 230 2.43 1.14 13.35
N ASP A 231 2.84 2.16 14.11
CA ASP A 231 2.21 2.47 15.39
C ASP A 231 0.89 3.24 15.24
N GLN A 232 0.13 3.34 16.33
CA GLN A 232 -1.15 4.06 16.34
C GLN A 232 -1.05 5.50 15.82
N SER A 233 -0.02 6.24 16.23
CA SER A 233 0.15 7.65 15.88
C SER A 233 0.45 7.82 14.39
N GLU A 234 1.30 6.96 13.85
CA GLU A 234 1.67 6.93 12.44
C GLU A 234 0.47 6.57 11.57
N LYS A 235 -0.34 5.57 11.98
CA LYS A 235 -1.60 5.25 11.29
C LYS A 235 -2.55 6.43 11.22
N VAL A 236 -2.72 7.15 12.33
CA VAL A 236 -3.58 8.35 12.37
C VAL A 236 -3.05 9.41 11.41
N ILE A 237 -1.75 9.66 11.37
CA ILE A 237 -1.13 10.63 10.45
C ILE A 237 -1.35 10.22 8.99
N ILE A 238 -1.16 8.94 8.66
CA ILE A 238 -1.38 8.40 7.31
C ILE A 238 -2.85 8.54 6.91
N GLN A 239 -3.78 8.14 7.78
CA GLN A 239 -5.22 8.22 7.52
C GLN A 239 -5.69 9.67 7.35
N GLN A 240 -5.13 10.61 8.10
CA GLN A 240 -5.41 12.03 7.95
C GLN A 240 -4.96 12.55 6.57
N HIS A 241 -3.77 12.18 6.10
CA HIS A 241 -3.30 12.54 4.77
C HIS A 241 -4.19 11.96 3.66
N ILE A 242 -4.55 10.68 3.78
CA ILE A 242 -5.48 10.02 2.84
C ILE A 242 -6.83 10.75 2.79
N SER A 243 -7.34 11.20 3.94
CA SER A 243 -8.58 11.98 4.00
C SER A 243 -8.47 13.30 3.21
N VAL A 244 -7.35 14.02 3.33
CA VAL A 244 -7.10 15.26 2.59
C VAL A 244 -6.88 15.00 1.09
N TYR A 245 -6.17 13.94 0.72
CA TYR A 245 -6.02 13.52 -0.68
C TYR A 245 -7.38 13.19 -1.30
N ASN A 246 -8.22 12.44 -0.59
CA ASN A 246 -9.54 12.04 -1.08
C ASN A 246 -10.48 13.23 -1.22
N THR A 247 -10.43 14.19 -0.28
CA THR A 247 -11.14 15.46 -0.41
C THR A 247 -10.73 16.18 -1.69
N THR A 248 -9.42 16.28 -1.95
CA THR A 248 -8.87 16.89 -3.16
C THR A 248 -9.34 16.19 -4.44
N ILE A 249 -9.25 14.85 -4.48
CA ILE A 249 -9.68 14.03 -5.62
C ILE A 249 -11.17 14.25 -5.90
N ALA A 250 -12.01 14.23 -4.87
CA ALA A 250 -13.45 14.44 -5.01
C ALA A 250 -13.78 15.84 -5.56
N SER A 251 -13.11 16.89 -5.06
CA SER A 251 -13.29 18.26 -5.57
C SER A 251 -12.88 18.38 -7.04
N ILE A 252 -11.74 17.80 -7.43
CA ILE A 252 -11.28 17.81 -8.82
C ILE A 252 -12.24 17.02 -9.73
N ALA A 253 -12.69 15.84 -9.29
CA ALA A 253 -13.65 15.02 -10.03
C ALA A 253 -14.96 15.76 -10.29
N MET A 254 -15.48 16.45 -9.27
CA MET A 254 -16.68 17.28 -9.38
C MET A 254 -16.48 18.43 -10.36
N ALA A 255 -15.40 19.20 -10.21
CA ALA A 255 -15.11 20.37 -11.05
C ALA A 255 -14.90 20.01 -12.52
N LYS A 256 -14.36 18.82 -12.80
CA LYS A 256 -14.07 18.33 -14.17
C LYS A 256 -15.13 17.41 -14.74
N GLY A 257 -16.22 17.16 -13.99
CA GLY A 257 -17.30 16.29 -14.45
C GLY A 257 -16.88 14.83 -14.63
N LEU A 258 -15.90 14.34 -13.86
CA LEU A 258 -15.43 12.96 -13.91
C LEU A 258 -16.31 12.04 -13.06
N ALA A 259 -16.30 10.74 -13.38
CA ALA A 259 -16.83 9.72 -12.48
C ALA A 259 -15.86 9.51 -11.32
N LEU A 260 -16.36 9.43 -10.08
CA LEU A 260 -15.56 9.12 -8.90
C LEU A 260 -15.80 7.66 -8.48
N ALA A 261 -14.77 6.82 -8.57
CA ALA A 261 -14.79 5.48 -8.01
C ALA A 261 -14.27 5.53 -6.55
N ASP A 262 -15.17 5.37 -5.58
CA ASP A 262 -14.84 5.49 -4.15
C ASP A 262 -14.23 4.19 -3.60
N MET A 263 -12.95 4.00 -3.92
CA MET A 263 -12.13 2.88 -3.45
C MET A 263 -11.90 2.90 -1.93
N ASN A 264 -11.91 4.08 -1.30
CA ASN A 264 -11.76 4.19 0.15
C ASN A 264 -12.92 3.52 0.89
N THR A 265 -14.16 3.82 0.48
CA THR A 265 -15.33 3.15 1.04
C THR A 265 -15.40 1.70 0.58
N TYR A 266 -15.19 1.45 -0.72
CA TYR A 266 -15.34 0.11 -1.30
C TYR A 266 -14.39 -0.92 -0.66
N LEU A 267 -13.09 -0.63 -0.56
CA LEU A 267 -12.12 -1.60 -0.04
C LEU A 267 -12.25 -1.82 1.48
N LYS A 268 -12.83 -0.89 2.24
CA LYS A 268 -13.19 -1.14 3.64
C LYS A 268 -14.22 -2.28 3.79
N SER A 269 -15.09 -2.49 2.81
CA SER A 269 -16.04 -3.61 2.83
C SER A 269 -15.37 -4.98 2.75
N PHE A 270 -14.10 -5.06 2.30
CA PHE A 270 -13.37 -6.32 2.25
C PHE A 270 -12.99 -6.80 3.64
N LYS A 271 -12.99 -5.92 4.65
CA LYS A 271 -12.81 -6.30 6.06
C LYS A 271 -13.98 -7.14 6.58
N SER A 272 -15.22 -6.74 6.25
CA SER A 272 -16.42 -7.54 6.58
C SER A 272 -16.61 -8.74 5.66
N GLY A 273 -15.90 -8.77 4.53
CA GLY A 273 -16.08 -9.72 3.46
C GLY A 273 -17.17 -9.28 2.48
N ILE A 274 -16.97 -9.68 1.23
CA ILE A 274 -17.88 -9.47 0.12
C ILE A 274 -18.30 -10.84 -0.42
N ILE A 275 -19.53 -10.93 -0.94
CA ILE A 275 -20.01 -12.12 -1.64
C ILE A 275 -20.28 -11.71 -3.08
N TYR A 276 -19.61 -12.35 -4.03
CA TYR A 276 -19.84 -12.16 -5.46
C TYR A 276 -20.21 -13.50 -6.09
N ASN A 277 -21.43 -13.60 -6.64
CA ASN A 277 -21.97 -14.85 -7.22
C ASN A 277 -21.77 -16.09 -6.33
N GLY A 278 -22.01 -15.94 -5.02
CA GLY A 278 -21.86 -17.02 -4.03
C GLY A 278 -20.42 -17.28 -3.57
N VAL A 279 -19.41 -16.62 -4.14
CA VAL A 279 -18.02 -16.71 -3.71
C VAL A 279 -17.72 -15.63 -2.67
N SER A 280 -17.35 -16.03 -1.46
CA SER A 280 -16.88 -15.12 -0.42
C SER A 280 -15.44 -14.69 -0.68
N MET A 281 -15.17 -13.39 -0.60
CA MET A 281 -13.83 -12.80 -0.67
C MET A 281 -13.65 -11.76 0.42
N ASN A 282 -12.46 -11.65 0.99
CA ASN A 282 -12.12 -10.68 2.02
C ASN A 282 -10.61 -10.33 1.98
N ALA A 283 -10.16 -9.51 2.91
CA ALA A 283 -8.77 -9.08 3.02
C ALA A 283 -7.85 -10.05 3.80
N ALA A 284 -8.29 -11.28 4.10
CA ALA A 284 -7.43 -12.27 4.76
C ALA A 284 -6.28 -12.68 3.83
N PHE A 285 -5.07 -12.68 4.36
CA PHE A 285 -3.88 -13.06 3.61
C PHE A 285 -3.97 -14.50 3.15
N ILE A 286 -3.67 -14.73 1.87
CA ILE A 286 -3.69 -16.04 1.19
C ILE A 286 -5.11 -16.63 1.02
N THR A 287 -5.93 -16.65 2.06
CA THR A 287 -7.24 -17.34 2.08
C THR A 287 -8.42 -16.44 1.73
N GLY A 288 -8.25 -15.12 1.78
CA GLY A 288 -9.33 -14.16 1.49
C GLY A 288 -9.68 -14.02 0.01
N GLY A 289 -8.85 -14.57 -0.88
CA GLY A 289 -9.18 -14.69 -2.30
C GLY A 289 -9.10 -13.41 -3.14
N ALA A 290 -8.89 -12.23 -2.54
CA ALA A 290 -8.83 -10.95 -3.25
C ALA A 290 -7.42 -10.35 -3.40
N PHE A 291 -6.45 -10.75 -2.57
CA PHE A 291 -5.09 -10.20 -2.56
C PHE A 291 -4.05 -11.20 -3.09
N SER A 292 -2.91 -10.68 -3.52
CA SER A 292 -1.73 -11.45 -3.93
C SER A 292 -0.85 -11.81 -2.71
N LEU A 293 0.24 -12.54 -2.95
CA LEU A 293 1.16 -12.99 -1.90
C LEU A 293 2.04 -11.87 -1.29
N ASP A 294 2.04 -10.67 -1.88
CA ASP A 294 2.70 -9.52 -1.27
C ASP A 294 1.88 -8.84 -0.16
N GLY A 295 0.59 -9.20 -0.04
CA GLY A 295 -0.32 -8.62 0.95
C GLY A 295 -0.72 -7.17 0.66
N VAL A 296 -0.31 -6.60 -0.46
CA VAL A 296 -0.57 -5.21 -0.86
C VAL A 296 -1.46 -5.16 -2.10
N HIS A 297 -1.03 -5.84 -3.16
CA HIS A 297 -1.71 -5.77 -4.45
C HIS A 297 -2.85 -6.79 -4.52
N PRO A 298 -4.00 -6.40 -5.10
CA PRO A 298 -5.05 -7.33 -5.47
C PRO A 298 -4.53 -8.42 -6.43
N ASN A 299 -5.13 -9.60 -6.37
CA ASN A 299 -4.93 -10.62 -7.42
C ASN A 299 -5.92 -10.38 -8.60
N GLY A 300 -6.00 -11.30 -9.56
CA GLY A 300 -6.90 -11.15 -10.71
C GLY A 300 -8.36 -10.92 -10.34
N ARG A 301 -8.87 -11.63 -9.31
CA ARG A 301 -10.23 -11.43 -8.80
C ARG A 301 -10.41 -10.09 -8.11
N GLY A 302 -9.43 -9.69 -7.30
CA GLY A 302 -9.43 -8.39 -6.64
C GLY A 302 -9.43 -7.23 -7.65
N TYR A 303 -8.65 -7.33 -8.73
CA TYR A 303 -8.68 -6.34 -9.81
C TYR A 303 -10.00 -6.36 -10.60
N ALA A 304 -10.64 -7.51 -10.79
CA ALA A 304 -11.96 -7.58 -11.42
C ALA A 304 -13.05 -6.88 -10.58
N LEU A 305 -12.98 -7.01 -9.26
CA LEU A 305 -13.85 -6.28 -8.32
C LEU A 305 -13.64 -4.76 -8.41
N ILE A 306 -12.38 -4.33 -8.41
CA ILE A 306 -12.03 -2.91 -8.59
C ILE A 306 -12.52 -2.39 -9.95
N ALA A 307 -12.34 -3.16 -11.02
CA ALA A 307 -12.83 -2.81 -12.34
C ALA A 307 -14.36 -2.62 -12.35
N ASN A 308 -15.10 -3.49 -11.66
CA ASN A 308 -16.55 -3.36 -11.51
C ASN A 308 -16.95 -2.09 -10.74
N GLU A 309 -16.19 -1.68 -9.74
CA GLU A 309 -16.48 -0.41 -9.03
C GLU A 309 -16.19 0.82 -9.90
N PHE A 310 -15.17 0.77 -10.77
CA PHE A 310 -14.98 1.78 -11.82
C PHE A 310 -16.16 1.80 -12.81
N ILE A 311 -16.56 0.63 -13.32
CA ILE A 311 -17.67 0.51 -14.28
C ILE A 311 -18.96 1.08 -13.68
N LYS A 312 -19.26 0.73 -12.43
CA LYS A 312 -20.41 1.29 -11.70
C LYS A 312 -20.38 2.81 -11.63
N ALA A 313 -19.24 3.40 -11.27
CA ALA A 313 -19.09 4.87 -11.23
C ALA A 313 -19.28 5.51 -12.61
N ILE A 314 -18.74 4.89 -13.67
CA ILE A 314 -18.84 5.35 -15.06
C ILE A 314 -20.30 5.28 -15.55
N ASN A 315 -20.97 4.15 -15.34
CA ASN A 315 -22.37 3.95 -15.68
C ASN A 315 -23.25 4.98 -14.98
N ALA A 316 -23.06 5.19 -13.68
CA ALA A 316 -23.80 6.18 -12.89
C ALA A 316 -23.58 7.62 -13.36
N LYS A 317 -22.34 8.00 -13.69
CA LYS A 317 -21.99 9.37 -14.09
C LYS A 317 -22.48 9.73 -15.50
N PHE A 318 -22.35 8.79 -16.44
CA PHE A 318 -22.54 9.07 -17.87
C PHE A 318 -23.78 8.41 -18.48
N GLY A 319 -24.57 7.68 -17.68
CA GLY A 319 -25.74 6.93 -18.18
C GLY A 319 -25.35 5.82 -19.16
N SER A 320 -24.13 5.29 -19.05
CA SER A 320 -23.63 4.21 -19.90
C SER A 320 -24.07 2.83 -19.35
N THR A 321 -23.91 1.80 -20.18
CA THR A 321 -24.36 0.43 -19.91
C THR A 321 -23.21 -0.58 -20.01
N ILE A 322 -22.01 -0.18 -19.58
CA ILE A 322 -20.83 -1.05 -19.62
C ILE A 322 -21.10 -2.25 -18.72
N PRO A 323 -21.00 -3.50 -19.22
CA PRO A 323 -21.25 -4.69 -18.42
C PRO A 323 -20.14 -4.89 -17.39
N HIS A 324 -20.51 -5.43 -16.23
CA HIS A 324 -19.54 -5.87 -15.23
C HIS A 324 -18.74 -7.08 -15.74
N VAL A 325 -17.48 -7.16 -15.34
CA VAL A 325 -16.65 -8.35 -15.54
C VAL A 325 -17.05 -9.43 -14.54
N ASP A 326 -17.03 -10.69 -14.99
CA ASP A 326 -17.20 -11.84 -14.11
C ASP A 326 -15.93 -12.04 -13.28
N VAL A 327 -16.02 -11.72 -11.99
CA VAL A 327 -14.89 -11.85 -11.06
C VAL A 327 -14.38 -13.29 -10.96
N THR A 328 -15.26 -14.28 -11.12
CA THR A 328 -14.91 -15.70 -10.96
C THR A 328 -14.10 -16.26 -12.15
N ALA A 329 -14.15 -15.58 -13.29
CA ALA A 329 -13.37 -15.92 -14.48
C ALA A 329 -11.87 -15.53 -14.36
N HIS A 330 -11.49 -14.80 -13.31
CA HIS A 330 -10.11 -14.36 -13.09
C HIS A 330 -9.38 -15.23 -12.06
N PRO A 331 -8.04 -15.41 -12.24
CA PRO A 331 -7.24 -16.24 -11.35
C PRO A 331 -7.14 -15.63 -9.95
N GLY A 332 -7.29 -16.48 -8.93
CA GLY A 332 -6.93 -16.19 -7.54
C GLY A 332 -5.50 -16.65 -7.24
N ILE A 333 -5.19 -16.85 -5.95
CA ILE A 333 -3.95 -17.52 -5.55
C ILE A 333 -4.04 -19.00 -5.91
N ILE A 334 -3.03 -19.50 -6.63
CA ILE A 334 -2.86 -20.93 -6.89
C ILE A 334 -2.13 -21.51 -5.69
N PHE A 335 -2.79 -22.43 -4.99
CA PHE A 335 -2.17 -23.20 -3.92
C PHE A 335 -1.36 -24.35 -4.54
N PRO A 336 -0.15 -24.62 -4.03
CA PRO A 336 0.63 -25.80 -4.43
C PRO A 336 -0.06 -27.12 -4.09
#